data_AF-A0A2I0UU55-F1
#
_entry.id   AF-A0A2I0UU55-F1
#
_cell.length_a   1.000
_cell.length_b   1.000
_cell.length_c   1.000
_cell.angle_alpha   90.00
_cell.angle_beta   90.00
_cell.angle_gamma   90.00
#
_symmetry.space_group_name_H-M   'P 1'
#
loop_
_entity.id
_entity.type
_entity.pdbx_description
1 polymer ?
#
loop_
_entity_poly.entity_id
_entity_poly.type
_entity_poly.pdbx_seq_one_letter_code
_entity_poly.pdbx_strand_id
1 'polypeptide(L)'
;MIRGLEHLCYEDRLRELGLFSLEKRRLQGDLIAAFQYLRRAYRKDGEILFTKVCSGRMRGNGFKLEKSRSRLDIRKKFFTMRVVDHWNRLPREVVEAPSLEIFKVRFDEALGNLV
;
A
#
# COMPACT_ATOMS: atom_id res chain seq x y z
N MET A 1 12.31 -27.20 6.69
CA MET A 1 10.89 -27.16 6.30
C MET A 1 10.08 -27.53 7.53
N ILE A 2 8.89 -26.95 7.76
CA ILE A 2 8.06 -27.28 8.94
C ILE A 2 7.50 -28.70 8.74
N ARG A 3 7.82 -29.62 9.65
CA ARG A 3 7.33 -31.01 9.61
C ARG A 3 5.79 -31.02 9.61
N GLY A 4 5.18 -31.83 8.75
CA GLY A 4 3.72 -31.95 8.61
C GLY A 4 3.10 -31.11 7.50
N LEU A 5 3.76 -30.05 7.05
CA LEU A 5 3.28 -29.18 5.95
C LEU A 5 3.92 -29.50 4.59
N GLU A 6 4.76 -30.54 4.54
CA GLU A 6 5.59 -30.87 3.37
C GLU A 6 4.76 -31.24 2.12
N HIS A 7 3.57 -31.81 2.32
CA HIS A 7 2.65 -32.22 1.24
C HIS A 7 1.82 -31.06 0.68
N LEU A 8 1.67 -29.96 1.43
CA LEU A 8 0.87 -28.81 1.02
C LEU A 8 1.62 -27.92 0.03
N CYS A 9 0.89 -27.28 -0.89
CA CYS A 9 1.45 -26.28 -1.78
C CYS A 9 1.85 -25.02 -0.99
N TYR A 10 2.69 -24.16 -1.59
CA TYR A 10 3.17 -22.95 -0.91
C TYR A 10 2.03 -22.07 -0.37
N GLU A 11 0.98 -21.88 -1.17
CA GLU A 11 -0.18 -21.07 -0.78
C GLU A 11 -0.97 -21.69 0.37
N ASP A 12 -1.15 -23.01 0.37
CA ASP A 12 -1.86 -23.72 1.45
C ASP A 12 -1.06 -23.69 2.76
N ARG A 13 0.27 -23.78 2.68
CA ARG A 13 1.14 -23.59 3.86
C ARG A 13 0.99 -22.20 4.47
N LEU A 14 0.87 -21.16 3.64
CA LEU A 14 0.66 -19.80 4.13
C LEU A 14 -0.70 -19.67 4.82
N ARG A 15 -1.76 -20.27 4.26
CA ARG A 15 -3.09 -20.30 4.87
C ARG A 15 -3.08 -21.04 6.22
N GLU A 16 -2.49 -22.23 6.27
CA GLU A 16 -2.43 -23.05 7.49
C GLU A 16 -1.66 -22.35 8.61
N LEU A 17 -0.61 -21.60 8.26
CA LEU A 17 0.18 -20.84 9.23
C LEU A 17 -0.42 -19.47 9.56
N GLY A 18 -1.53 -19.07 8.93
CA GLY A 18 -2.11 -17.73 9.08
C GLY A 18 -1.19 -16.61 8.61
N LEU A 19 -0.27 -16.91 7.67
CA LEU A 19 0.75 -15.98 7.20
C LEU A 19 0.34 -15.30 5.89
N PHE A 20 0.68 -14.01 5.78
CA PHE A 20 0.57 -13.30 4.52
C PHE A 20 1.65 -13.71 3.52
N SER A 21 1.24 -13.78 2.25
CA SER A 21 2.17 -13.95 1.13
C SER A 21 3.23 -12.85 1.13
N LEU A 22 4.38 -13.14 0.52
CA LEU A 22 5.46 -12.16 0.39
C LEU A 22 4.99 -10.88 -0.32
N GLU A 23 4.12 -11.02 -1.32
CA GLU A 23 3.55 -9.90 -2.07
C GLU A 23 2.69 -9.01 -1.18
N LYS A 24 1.81 -9.59 -0.36
CA LYS A 24 0.96 -8.84 0.57
C LYS A 24 1.79 -8.10 1.62
N ARG A 25 2.83 -8.73 2.17
CA ARG A 25 3.78 -8.09 3.10
C ARG A 25 4.55 -6.94 2.45
N ARG A 26 5.02 -7.13 1.20
CA ARG A 26 5.68 -6.06 0.43
C ARG A 26 4.73 -4.89 0.20
N LEU A 27 3.49 -5.15 -0.21
CA LEU A 27 2.49 -4.11 -0.42
C LEU A 27 2.17 -3.34 0.86
N GLN A 28 2.02 -4.02 1.99
CA GLN A 28 1.81 -3.39 3.29
C GLN A 28 3.00 -2.48 3.66
N GLY A 29 4.23 -2.97 3.52
CA GLY A 29 5.42 -2.15 3.72
C GLY A 29 5.46 -0.93 2.80
N ASP A 30 5.09 -1.13 1.52
CA ASP A 30 5.09 -0.07 0.52
C ASP A 30 4.10 1.05 0.87
N LEU A 31 2.87 0.69 1.27
CA LEU A 31 1.82 1.64 1.64
C LEU A 31 2.12 2.37 2.95
N ILE A 32 2.73 1.68 3.92
CA ILE A 32 3.21 2.29 5.18
C ILE A 32 4.28 3.34 4.88
N ALA A 33 5.26 3.02 4.03
CA ALA A 33 6.31 3.96 3.63
C ALA A 33 5.73 5.17 2.88
N ALA A 34 4.76 4.94 2.00
CA ALA A 34 4.06 6.01 1.28
C ALA A 34 3.29 6.94 2.22
N PHE A 35 2.59 6.40 3.22
CA PHE A 35 1.89 7.20 4.23
C PHE A 35 2.87 8.09 5.02
N GLN A 36 4.00 7.54 5.46
CA GLN A 36 5.04 8.30 6.17
C GLN A 36 5.58 9.45 5.31
N TYR A 37 5.86 9.18 4.03
CA TYR A 37 6.33 10.17 3.07
C TYR A 37 5.31 11.31 2.88
N LEU A 38 4.04 10.96 2.70
CA LEU A 38 2.95 11.92 2.45
C LEU A 38 2.56 12.73 3.70
N ARG A 39 2.76 12.20 4.91
CA ARG A 39 2.30 12.88 6.13
C ARG A 39 3.37 13.69 6.86
N ARG A 40 4.66 13.29 6.96
CA ARG A 40 5.48 13.91 8.02
C ARG A 40 7.01 13.95 8.02
N ALA A 41 7.79 13.73 6.95
CA ALA A 41 9.28 13.83 7.10
C ALA A 41 10.09 14.57 6.02
N TYR A 42 9.66 14.64 4.75
CA TYR A 42 10.48 15.24 3.67
C TYR A 42 9.79 16.47 3.08
N ARG A 43 9.66 17.54 3.86
CA ARG A 43 9.03 18.79 3.37
C ARG A 43 9.80 19.49 2.24
N LYS A 44 11.01 19.05 1.90
CA LYS A 44 11.81 19.65 0.82
C LYS A 44 11.95 18.78 -0.44
N ASP A 45 11.77 17.46 -0.33
CA ASP A 45 11.93 16.51 -1.44
C ASP A 45 10.65 15.68 -1.73
N GLY A 46 9.58 15.92 -0.96
CA GLY A 46 8.30 15.22 -0.98
C GLY A 46 7.55 15.25 -2.33
N GLU A 47 7.80 16.29 -3.12
CA GLU A 47 7.19 16.46 -4.43
C GLU A 47 7.89 15.63 -5.52
N ILE A 48 9.08 15.08 -5.23
CA ILE A 48 9.90 14.38 -6.23
C ILE A 48 9.35 12.98 -6.54
N LEU A 49 8.83 12.26 -5.54
CA LEU A 49 8.39 10.87 -5.72
C LEU A 49 6.89 10.74 -6.02
N PHE A 50 6.05 11.62 -5.46
CA PHE A 50 4.61 11.55 -5.65
C PHE A 50 3.99 12.93 -5.83
N THR A 51 3.30 13.13 -6.95
CA THR A 51 2.43 14.29 -7.12
C THR A 51 1.11 14.01 -6.40
N LYS A 52 0.84 14.78 -5.34
CA LYS A 52 -0.40 14.70 -4.59
C LYS A 52 -1.48 15.54 -5.28
N VAL A 53 -2.62 14.93 -5.58
CA VAL A 53 -3.78 15.63 -6.14
C VAL A 53 -4.89 15.68 -5.09
N CYS A 54 -5.04 16.83 -4.44
CA CYS A 54 -6.18 17.13 -3.57
C CYS A 54 -7.31 17.70 -4.43
N SER A 55 -8.28 16.88 -4.83
CA SER A 55 -9.46 17.34 -5.57
C SER A 55 -10.72 17.13 -4.78
N GLY A 56 -11.32 18.22 -4.29
CA GLY A 56 -12.58 18.20 -3.53
C GLY A 56 -13.82 17.77 -4.32
N ARG A 57 -13.68 17.40 -5.60
CA ARG A 57 -14.80 17.08 -6.51
C ARG A 57 -14.87 15.61 -6.96
N MET A 58 -14.00 14.73 -6.47
CA MET A 58 -13.94 13.36 -6.97
C MET A 58 -14.57 12.34 -6.02
N ARG A 59 -15.38 11.43 -6.58
CA ARG A 59 -15.85 10.20 -5.93
C ARG A 59 -14.63 9.33 -5.58
N GLY A 60 -14.47 8.94 -4.30
CA GLY A 60 -13.35 8.11 -3.79
C GLY A 60 -12.62 8.73 -2.60
N ASN A 61 -11.43 8.22 -2.24
CA ASN A 61 -10.58 8.88 -1.26
C ASN A 61 -10.11 10.25 -1.80
N GLY A 62 -10.25 11.32 -1.01
CA GLY A 62 -9.96 12.69 -1.43
C GLY A 62 -8.46 13.03 -1.61
N PHE A 63 -7.60 12.01 -1.48
CA PHE A 63 -6.15 12.12 -1.39
C PHE A 63 -5.49 11.20 -2.42
N LYS A 64 -5.67 11.53 -3.70
CA LYS A 64 -5.14 10.70 -4.80
C LYS A 64 -3.69 11.03 -5.11
N LEU A 65 -2.97 10.01 -5.57
CA LEU A 65 -1.62 10.14 -6.11
C LEU A 65 -1.69 10.08 -7.64
N GLU A 66 -0.96 10.96 -8.31
CA GLU A 66 -0.79 10.90 -9.75
C GLU A 66 0.35 9.95 -10.13
N LYS A 67 0.10 9.16 -11.17
CA LYS A 67 1.09 8.24 -11.72
C LYS A 67 2.02 9.00 -12.65
N SER A 68 3.34 8.94 -12.41
CA SER A 68 4.29 9.52 -13.34
C SER A 68 4.22 8.80 -14.70
N ARG A 69 4.14 9.57 -15.79
CA ARG A 69 4.07 9.01 -17.14
C ARG A 69 5.48 8.57 -17.56
N SER A 70 5.77 7.29 -17.44
CA SER A 70 7.03 6.71 -17.91
C SER A 70 6.81 5.80 -19.13
N ARG A 71 7.59 6.00 -20.19
CA ARG A 71 7.59 5.13 -21.39
C ARG A 71 8.31 3.80 -21.17
N LEU A 72 9.15 3.69 -20.12
CA LEU A 72 9.91 2.48 -19.81
C LEU A 72 9.07 1.53 -18.96
N ASP A 73 8.86 0.29 -19.42
CA ASP A 73 8.12 -0.73 -18.67
C ASP A 73 8.80 -1.12 -17.36
N ILE A 74 10.13 -0.98 -17.28
CA ILE A 74 10.92 -1.17 -16.06
C ILE A 74 10.42 -0.24 -14.95
N ARG A 75 10.02 1.00 -15.31
CA ARG A 75 9.55 1.96 -14.33
C ARG A 75 8.23 1.58 -13.67
N LYS A 76 7.40 0.76 -14.33
CA LYS A 76 6.14 0.25 -13.77
C LYS A 76 6.34 -0.65 -12.54
N LYS A 77 7.54 -1.22 -12.37
CA LYS A 77 7.88 -2.07 -11.21
C LYS A 77 8.45 -1.27 -10.03
N PHE A 78 8.78 0.01 -10.20
CA PHE A 78 9.27 0.83 -9.10
C PHE A 78 8.20 1.06 -8.04
N PHE A 79 8.68 1.26 -6.81
CA PHE A 79 7.90 1.63 -5.64
C PHE A 79 6.86 2.71 -5.94
N THR A 80 7.26 3.82 -6.58
CA THR A 80 6.38 4.94 -6.90
C THR A 80 5.21 4.56 -7.80
N MET A 81 5.41 3.62 -8.74
CA MET A 81 4.36 3.21 -9.67
C MET A 81 3.45 2.13 -9.08
N ARG A 82 3.98 1.24 -8.24
CA ARG A 82 3.21 0.19 -7.55
C ARG A 82 2.27 0.78 -6.50
N VAL A 83 2.75 1.74 -5.72
CA VAL A 83 1.98 2.34 -4.62
C VAL A 83 0.75 3.10 -5.12
N VAL A 84 0.87 3.85 -6.23
CA VAL A 84 -0.19 4.76 -6.70
C VAL A 84 -1.52 4.04 -6.93
N ASP A 85 -1.51 2.89 -7.61
CA ASP A 85 -2.73 2.16 -7.95
C ASP A 85 -3.42 1.61 -6.69
N HIS A 86 -2.64 1.14 -5.71
CA HIS A 86 -3.18 0.61 -4.46
C HIS A 86 -3.65 1.73 -3.51
N TRP A 87 -2.89 2.81 -3.41
CA TRP A 87 -3.24 3.98 -2.59
C TRP A 87 -4.57 4.60 -3.03
N ASN A 88 -4.78 4.76 -4.34
CA ASN A 88 -6.00 5.33 -4.89
C ASN A 88 -7.26 4.45 -4.70
N ARG A 89 -7.07 3.18 -4.31
CA ARG A 89 -8.15 2.24 -3.97
C ARG A 89 -8.46 2.21 -2.48
N LEU A 90 -7.62 2.78 -1.63
CA LEU A 90 -7.85 2.77 -0.19
C LEU A 90 -9.11 3.57 0.18
N PRO A 91 -9.85 3.17 1.23
CA PRO A 91 -10.93 3.98 1.78
C PRO A 91 -10.43 5.34 2.27
N ARG A 92 -11.33 6.33 2.28
CA ARG A 92 -11.00 7.69 2.72
C ARG A 92 -10.55 7.70 4.18
N GLU A 93 -11.19 6.89 5.00
CA GLU A 93 -10.98 6.76 6.44
C GLU A 93 -9.56 6.27 6.74
N VAL A 94 -9.03 5.36 5.91
CA VAL A 94 -7.66 4.87 6.02
C VAL A 94 -6.68 5.98 5.67
N VAL A 95 -6.88 6.64 4.52
CA VAL A 95 -5.95 7.66 4.02
C VAL A 95 -5.92 8.92 4.90
N GLU A 96 -7.05 9.29 5.50
CA GLU A 96 -7.19 10.45 6.38
C GLU A 96 -6.73 10.21 7.82
N ALA A 97 -6.21 9.02 8.14
CA ALA A 97 -5.74 8.68 9.49
C ALA A 97 -4.79 9.75 10.07
N PRO A 98 -4.99 10.24 11.31
CA PRO A 98 -4.22 11.34 11.91
C PRO A 98 -2.77 10.96 12.29
N SER A 99 -2.47 9.66 12.44
CA SER A 99 -1.12 9.16 12.76
C SER A 99 -0.82 7.87 11.99
N LEU A 100 0.45 7.46 11.99
CA LEU A 100 0.87 6.19 11.37
C LEU A 100 0.26 4.97 12.08
N GLU A 101 0.12 5.03 13.41
CA GLU A 101 -0.49 3.95 14.19
C GLU A 101 -1.96 3.76 13.80
N ILE A 102 -2.71 4.86 13.70
CA ILE A 102 -4.13 4.81 13.31
C ILE A 102 -4.25 4.37 11.84
N PHE A 103 -3.31 4.76 10.98
CA PHE A 103 -3.26 4.26 9.61
C PHE A 103 -3.09 2.74 9.56
N LYS A 104 -2.14 2.17 10.33
CA LYS A 104 -1.93 0.72 10.37
C LYS A 104 -3.18 -0.02 10.83
N VAL A 105 -3.82 0.43 11.92
CA VAL A 105 -5.04 -0.20 12.43
C VAL A 105 -6.17 -0.18 11.39
N ARG A 106 -6.46 0.99 10.80
CA ARG A 106 -7.51 1.11 9.78
C ARG A 106 -7.17 0.36 8.49
N PHE A 107 -5.89 0.29 8.14
CA PHE A 107 -5.42 -0.45 6.98
C PHE A 107 -5.55 -1.96 7.18
N ASP A 108 -5.22 -2.46 8.38
CA ASP A 108 -5.37 -3.88 8.71
C ASP A 108 -6.86 -4.30 8.72
N GLU A 109 -7.76 -3.44 9.22
CA GLU A 109 -9.22 -3.64 9.13
C GLU A 109 -9.68 -3.69 7.65
N ALA A 110 -9.21 -2.75 6.82
CA ALA A 110 -9.53 -2.73 5.39
C ALA A 110 -8.95 -3.95 4.63
N LEU A 111 -7.78 -4.46 5.05
CA LEU A 111 -7.16 -5.66 4.49
C LEU A 111 -7.82 -6.96 4.94
N GLY A 112 -8.39 -7.00 6.15
CA GLY A 112 -9.14 -8.13 6.68
C GLY A 112 -10.40 -8.41 5.86
N ASN A 113 -11.02 -7.36 5.33
CA ASN A 113 -12.17 -7.45 4.41
C ASN A 113 -11.79 -7.85 2.98
N LEU A 114 -10.50 -7.96 2.65
CA LEU A 114 -9.98 -8.22 1.29
C LEU A 114 -9.44 -9.66 1.12
N VAL A 115 -9.70 -10.57 2.07
CA VAL A 115 -9.28 -11.98 2.04
C VAL A 115 -10.50 -12.90 1.99
#